data_AF-A0A952XD69-F1
#
_entry.id   AF-A0A952XD69-F1
#
_cell.length_a   1.000
_cell.length_b   1.000
_cell.length_c   1.000
_cell.angle_alpha   90.00
_cell.angle_beta   90.00
_cell.angle_gamma   90.00
#
_symmetry.space_group_name_H-M   'P 1'
#
loop_
_entity.id
_entity.type
_entity.pdbx_description
1 polymer ?
#
loop_
_entity_poly.entity_id
_entity_poly.type
_entity_poly.pdbx_seq_one_letter_code
_entity_poly.pdbx_strand_id
1 'polypeptide(L)'
;MVPRREFTEGFNRFDLHALTVVQQAGAMTPGEVVVLVAAASDHRREAFPAADYLMDRLKSEAVFWKQERETFGERWIESADRDTQDREMME
;
A
#
# COMPACT_ATOMS: atom_id res chain seq x y z
N MET A 1 -13.09 -12.63 3.28
CA MET A 1 -12.91 -11.46 4.16
C MET A 1 -11.47 -11.02 3.99
N VAL A 2 -11.24 -9.83 3.42
CA VAL A 2 -9.89 -9.28 3.21
C VAL A 2 -9.37 -8.78 4.56
N PRO A 3 -8.14 -9.12 4.98
CA PRO A 3 -7.60 -8.62 6.24
C PRO A 3 -7.47 -7.09 6.19
N ARG A 4 -8.22 -6.41 7.06
CA ARG A 4 -8.06 -4.97 7.29
C ARG A 4 -6.84 -4.79 8.19
N ARG A 5 -5.84 -4.04 7.70
CA ARG A 5 -4.71 -3.60 8.52
C ARG A 5 -4.96 -2.15 8.93
N GLU A 6 -4.93 -1.90 10.23
CA GLU A 6 -5.03 -0.56 10.79
C GLU A 6 -3.61 -0.06 11.07
N PHE A 7 -3.26 1.08 10.46
CA PHE A 7 -1.97 1.73 10.67
C PHE A 7 -2.18 2.94 11.57
N THR A 8 -1.61 2.89 12.77
CA THR A 8 -1.74 3.95 13.77
C THR A 8 -0.61 4.99 13.69
N GLU A 9 0.52 4.67 13.07
CA GLU A 9 1.71 5.54 13.06
C GLU A 9 1.52 6.83 12.25
N GLY A 10 0.69 6.81 11.21
CA GLY A 10 0.35 8.02 10.43
C GLY A 10 -0.32 9.12 11.25
N PHE A 11 -1.05 8.77 12.32
CA PHE A 11 -1.67 9.74 13.22
C PHE A 11 -0.65 10.53 14.05
N ASN A 12 0.55 9.98 14.29
CA ASN A 12 1.56 10.69 15.08
C ASN A 12 2.32 11.73 14.24
N ARG A 13 2.31 11.58 12.91
CA ARG A 13 3.04 12.47 11.98
C ARG A 13 2.15 13.54 11.34
N PHE A 14 0.85 13.27 11.18
CA PHE A 14 -0.10 14.13 10.49
C PHE A 14 -1.34 14.36 11.35
N ASP A 15 -1.93 15.56 11.28
CA ASP A 15 -3.17 15.85 12.01
C ASP A 15 -4.37 15.24 11.27
N LEU A 16 -4.72 14.00 11.63
CA LEU A 16 -5.72 13.17 10.97
C LEU A 16 -6.86 12.80 11.93
N HIS A 17 -8.07 12.81 11.39
CA HIS A 17 -9.26 12.25 12.04
C HIS A 17 -9.38 10.74 11.81
N ALA A 18 -9.01 10.28 10.61
CA ALA A 18 -9.11 8.88 10.24
C ALA A 18 -8.04 8.49 9.23
N LEU A 19 -7.60 7.24 9.34
CA LEU A 19 -6.67 6.61 8.42
C LEU A 19 -7.07 5.14 8.24
N THR A 20 -7.14 4.67 7.01
CA THR A 20 -7.53 3.29 6.71
C THR A 20 -6.77 2.76 5.51
N VAL A 21 -6.32 1.51 5.62
CA VAL A 21 -5.67 0.77 4.55
C VAL A 21 -6.43 -0.54 4.34
N VAL A 22 -6.78 -0.80 3.09
CA VAL A 22 -7.37 -2.07 2.65
C VAL A 22 -6.53 -2.62 1.52
N GLN A 23 -5.98 -3.82 1.71
CA GLN A 23 -5.16 -4.50 0.71
C GLN A 23 -5.81 -5.82 0.36
N GLN A 24 -6.15 -6.02 -0.90
CA GLN A 24 -6.66 -7.29 -1.40
C GLN A 24 -5.56 -8.35 -1.46
N ALA A 25 -5.95 -9.61 -1.30
CA ALA A 25 -5.05 -10.76 -1.41
C ALA A 25 -5.80 -11.91 -2.11
N GLY A 26 -5.06 -12.74 -2.86
CA GLY A 26 -5.61 -13.85 -3.63
C GLY A 26 -5.48 -13.63 -5.14
N ALA A 27 -6.24 -14.40 -5.91
CA ALA A 27 -6.27 -14.27 -7.36
C ALA A 27 -6.98 -12.97 -7.76
N MET A 28 -6.37 -12.23 -8.70
CA MET A 28 -6.87 -10.95 -9.19
C MET A 28 -6.79 -10.88 -10.71
N THR A 29 -7.65 -10.07 -11.32
CA THR A 29 -7.65 -9.81 -12.76
C THR A 29 -7.15 -8.39 -13.08
N PRO A 30 -6.58 -8.16 -14.28
CA PRO A 30 -6.14 -6.83 -14.67
C PRO A 30 -7.25 -5.78 -14.57
N GLY A 31 -6.96 -4.67 -13.90
CA GLY A 31 -7.90 -3.58 -13.66
C GLY A 31 -8.59 -3.61 -12.29
N GLU A 32 -8.41 -4.67 -11.50
CA GLU A 32 -8.92 -4.72 -10.13
C GLU A 32 -8.10 -3.85 -9.17
N VAL A 33 -8.78 -3.28 -8.17
CA VAL A 33 -8.15 -2.46 -7.13
C VAL A 33 -7.41 -3.35 -6.14
N VAL A 34 -6.08 -3.26 -6.13
CA VAL A 34 -5.24 -4.08 -5.25
C VAL A 34 -5.12 -3.48 -3.85
N VAL A 35 -5.00 -2.15 -3.75
CA VAL A 35 -4.83 -1.43 -2.48
C VAL A 35 -5.66 -0.16 -2.48
N LEU A 36 -6.25 0.16 -1.34
CA LEU A 36 -6.88 1.43 -1.01
C LEU A 36 -6.20 2.02 0.22
N VAL A 37 -5.78 3.28 0.13
CA VAL A 37 -5.39 4.10 1.28
C VAL A 37 -6.33 5.30 1.34
N ALA A 38 -6.92 5.55 2.52
CA ALA A 38 -7.84 6.66 2.76
C ALA A 38 -7.43 7.42 4.02
N ALA A 39 -7.34 8.74 3.92
CA ALA A 39 -7.02 9.66 5.01
C ALA A 39 -8.09 10.76 5.09
N ALA A 40 -8.48 11.14 6.30
CA ALA A 40 -9.41 12.23 6.56
C ALA A 40 -8.79 13.23 7.55
N SER A 41 -8.90 14.52 7.24
CA SER A 41 -8.41 15.63 8.06
C SER A 41 -9.21 16.91 7.79
N ASP A 42 -9.03 17.93 8.63
CA ASP A 42 -9.65 19.25 8.44
C ASP A 42 -9.09 20.00 7.21
N HIS A 43 -7.83 19.74 6.88
CA HIS A 43 -7.13 20.39 5.80
C HIS A 43 -6.47 19.36 4.89
N ARG A 44 -6.77 19.45 3.59
CA ARG A 44 -6.20 18.56 2.56
C ARG A 44 -4.67 18.45 2.59
N ARG A 45 -3.98 19.44 3.15
CA ARG A 45 -2.52 19.46 3.33
C ARG A 45 -2.01 18.39 4.28
N GLU A 46 -2.86 17.88 5.18
CA GLU A 46 -2.54 16.76 6.06
C GLU A 46 -2.92 15.43 5.39
N ALA A 47 -4.12 15.35 4.80
CA ALA A 47 -4.64 14.10 4.23
C ALA A 47 -3.86 13.59 3.01
N PHE A 48 -3.48 14.47 2.07
CA PHE A 48 -2.77 14.02 0.86
C PHE A 48 -1.38 13.44 1.17
N PRO A 49 -0.49 14.14 1.91
CA PRO A 49 0.82 13.58 2.26
C PRO A 49 0.72 12.34 3.16
N ALA A 50 -0.29 12.25 4.03
CA ALA A 50 -0.49 11.06 4.85
C ALA A 50 -0.84 9.82 4.03
N ALA A 51 -1.73 9.97 3.04
CA ALA A 51 -2.10 8.86 2.15
C ALA A 51 -0.91 8.42 1.28
N ASP A 52 -0.12 9.38 0.79
CA ASP A 52 1.08 9.15 -0.01
C ASP A 52 2.16 8.42 0.81
N TYR A 53 2.50 8.96 1.99
CA TYR A 53 3.44 8.37 2.94
C TYR A 53 3.08 6.91 3.28
N LEU A 54 1.80 6.63 3.55
CA LEU A 54 1.38 5.27 3.84
C LEU A 54 1.46 4.33 2.64
N MET A 55 1.21 4.83 1.43
CA MET A 55 1.29 4.02 0.22
C MET A 55 2.72 3.52 0.02
N ASP A 56 3.71 4.39 0.21
CA ASP A 56 5.12 4.05 0.08
C ASP A 56 5.62 3.14 1.22
N ARG A 57 5.17 3.40 2.46
CA ARG A 57 5.46 2.50 3.60
C ARG A 57 4.87 1.11 3.37
N LEU A 58 3.65 1.04 2.86
CA LEU A 58 3.03 -0.23 2.50
C LEU A 58 3.80 -0.96 1.39
N LYS A 59 4.27 -0.24 0.37
CA LYS A 59 5.08 -0.85 -0.70
C LYS A 59 6.44 -1.35 -0.23
N SER A 60 7.10 -0.61 0.65
CA SER A 60 8.44 -0.94 1.16
C SER A 60 8.45 -2.01 2.26
N GLU A 61 7.41 -2.07 3.11
CA GLU A 61 7.32 -3.06 4.19
C GLU A 61 6.56 -4.32 3.82
N ALA A 62 5.59 -4.23 2.90
CA ALA A 62 4.86 -5.41 2.49
C ALA A 62 5.68 -6.20 1.48
N VAL A 63 6.06 -7.42 1.87
CA VAL A 63 6.61 -8.39 0.93
C VAL A 63 5.45 -8.89 0.07
N PHE A 64 5.36 -8.37 -1.16
CA PHE A 64 4.39 -8.85 -2.13
C PHE A 64 4.95 -10.04 -2.90
N TRP A 65 4.39 -11.22 -2.68
CA TRP A 65 4.58 -12.34 -3.57
C TRP A 65 3.52 -12.31 -4.67
N LYS A 66 3.91 -11.90 -5.87
CA LYS A 66 3.03 -11.89 -7.04
C LYS A 66 3.28 -13.16 -7.85
N GLN A 67 2.24 -13.96 -8.03
CA GLN A 67 2.25 -15.09 -8.95
C GLN A 67 1.39 -14.75 -10.16
N GLU A 68 1.96 -14.82 -11.35
CA GLU A 68 1.25 -14.66 -12.61
C GLU A 68 0.90 -16.05 -13.17
N ARG A 69 -0.35 -16.20 -13.61
CA ARG A 69 -0.86 -17.42 -14.24
C ARG A 69 -1.09 -17.14 -15.70
N GLU A 70 -0.33 -17.83 -16.55
CA GLU A 70 -0.49 -17.80 -17.99
C GLU A 70 -1.08 -19.12 -18.50
N THR A 71 -1.51 -19.15 -19.76
CA THR A 71 -2.11 -20.33 -20.40
C THR A 71 -1.23 -21.59 -20.33
N PHE A 72 0.10 -21.42 -20.22
CA PHE A 72 1.08 -22.50 -20.26
C PHE A 72 1.82 -22.72 -18.93
N GLY A 73 1.47 -22.01 -17.85
CA GLY A 73 2.11 -22.21 -16.55
C GLY A 73 1.93 -21.07 -15.56
N GLU A 74 2.54 -21.23 -14.38
CA GLU A 74 2.58 -20.22 -13.33
C GLU A 74 4.01 -19.72 -13.14
N ARG A 75 4.19 -18.41 -12.95
CA ARG A 75 5.49 -17.79 -12.69
C ARG A 75 5.42 -16.88 -11.47
N TRP A 76 6.40 -16.98 -10.58
CA TRP A 76 6.59 -16.00 -9.50
C TRP A 76 7.33 -14.77 -10.03
N ILE A 77 6.82 -13.59 -9.69
CA ILE A 77 7.41 -12.30 -10.03
C ILE A 77 8.21 -11.81 -8.82
N GLU A 78 9.48 -11.50 -9.03
CA GLU A 78 10.33 -10.87 -8.02
C GLU A 78 9.89 -9.41 -7.77
N SER A 79 10.03 -8.95 -6.53
CA SER A 79 9.73 -7.56 -6.17
C SER A 79 10.65 -6.61 -6.93
N ALA A 80 10.15 -5.44 -7.34
CA ALA A 80 10.93 -4.52 -8.18
C ALA A 80 11.94 -3.75 -7.32
N ASP A 81 13.16 -3.53 -7.82
CA ASP A 81 14.22 -2.78 -7.12
C ASP A 81 13.80 -1.36 -6.68
N ARG A 82 12.82 -0.77 -7.37
CA ARG A 82 12.24 0.55 -7.04
C ARG A 82 11.52 0.56 -5.68
N ASP A 83 10.95 -0.56 -5.25
CA ASP A 83 10.29 -0.65 -3.94
C ASP A 83 11.31 -0.49 -2.78
N THR A 84 12.59 -0.73 -3.05
CA THR A 84 13.70 -0.53 -2.10
C THR A 84 14.19 0.93 -2.06
N GLN A 85 14.19 1.64 -3.19
CA GLN A 85 14.68 3.02 -3.27
C GLN A 85 13.79 4.03 -2.53
N ASP A 86 12.47 3.82 -2.50
CA ASP A 86 11.55 4.72 -1.78
C ASP A 86 11.82 4.74 -0.26
N ARG A 87 12.40 3.65 0.28
CA ARG A 87 12.76 3.55 1.70
C ARG A 87 13.89 4.51 2.11
N GLU A 88 14.87 4.76 1.23
CA GLU A 88 16.04 5.59 1.51
C GLU A 88 15.71 7.10 1.48
N MET A 89 14.62 7.48 0.82
CA MET A 89 14.18 8.88 0.69
C MET A 89 13.33 9.37 1.88
N MET A 90 12.98 8.48 2.82
CA MET A 90 12.11 8.75 3.96
C MET A 90 12.83 8.95 5.29
N GLU A 91 14.15 8.78 5.33
CA GLU A 91 15.02 9.01 6.49
C GLU A 91 15.36 10.49 6.70
#